data_AF-A0A177HDQ1-F1
#
_entry.id   AF-A0A177HDQ1-F1
#
_cell.length_a   1.000
_cell.length_b   1.000
_cell.length_c   1.000
_cell.angle_alpha   90.00
_cell.angle_beta   90.00
_cell.angle_gamma   90.00
#
_symmetry.space_group_name_H-M   'P 1'
#
loop_
_entity.id
_entity.type
_entity.pdbx_description
1 polymer ?
#
loop_
_entity_poly.entity_id
_entity_poly.type
_entity_poly.pdbx_seq_one_letter_code
_entity_poly.pdbx_strand_id
1 'polypeptide(L)'
;MKKILNRLNLILFTFIVCLNVSETSAGTWYDIPNANFELRECNKKFVGVIETGDLTNNIESLIGRRICLDSPGGSLSEVTNFVQLIQEKNGFGTGGDDAMTFATRVQSGDKCESACAVLFMFGTSSYRTSYQDKILEPGAKLGFHSPFIDPRLGDKYSGDVAFAGGIQIANLLTAATYKTSTPAGVLPPELLSIVFGTRPEQMYYIDTCAEMYILGISTPDATNALQSSGDQFEDCENNETVTVANTLDALVKAAHRVCTFSHVITHRKWFVKRSYKLSDLHDFTNKIIKKKTELLDYSVEPTTSGGRIKIALNSWDYSVPNWMTNAANQFCIVELKALFVGNQMILTLADPYVKFGSMGTYSSLNATLENYDFSSFRAFGLSPLGTKFLTASKAKKINQKSDALPSWARKQKIRLSCEINASESKITNVSSYTNLRQQAGLNGRVIERVGLGEKVRIIDPGRYLRYDRCAAACEGSNQNAIKTCIDNNDVWIEVQHNGRRGFLSRKFLE
;
A
#
# COMPACT_ATOMS: atom_id res chain seq x y z
N MET A 1 -64.60 -40.57 56.53
CA MET A 1 -65.25 -41.09 55.31
C MET A 1 -64.57 -40.51 54.08
N LYS A 2 -63.97 -41.37 53.24
CA LYS A 2 -63.58 -41.22 51.81
C LYS A 2 -62.69 -40.00 51.42
N LYS A 3 -61.40 -40.20 51.07
CA LYS A 3 -60.85 -40.56 49.71
C LYS A 3 -60.95 -39.36 48.74
N ILE A 4 -59.92 -38.83 48.05
CA ILE A 4 -58.90 -39.46 47.18
C ILE A 4 -57.88 -38.38 46.72
N LEU A 5 -56.60 -38.74 46.72
CA LEU A 5 -55.55 -38.51 45.70
C LEU A 5 -55.52 -37.19 44.89
N ASN A 6 -54.40 -36.44 44.96
CA ASN A 6 -53.38 -36.55 43.90
C ASN A 6 -52.03 -35.94 44.29
N ARG A 7 -50.98 -36.72 44.00
CA ARG A 7 -49.56 -36.40 44.19
C ARG A 7 -49.09 -35.49 43.07
N LEU A 8 -48.41 -34.39 43.40
CA LEU A 8 -47.44 -33.77 42.49
C LEU A 8 -46.08 -33.80 43.16
N ASN A 9 -45.19 -34.61 42.57
CA ASN A 9 -43.78 -34.69 42.92
C ASN A 9 -43.11 -33.35 42.62
N LEU A 10 -42.69 -32.62 43.65
CA LEU A 10 -41.74 -31.53 43.50
C LEU A 10 -40.34 -32.13 43.58
N ILE A 11 -39.79 -32.49 42.41
CA ILE A 11 -38.40 -32.89 42.25
C ILE A 11 -37.55 -31.64 42.50
N LEU A 12 -36.82 -31.66 43.62
CA LEU A 12 -35.80 -30.69 43.96
C LEU A 12 -34.62 -30.87 42.99
N PHE A 13 -34.61 -30.10 41.91
CA PHE A 13 -33.44 -29.96 41.03
C PHE A 13 -32.41 -29.08 41.73
N THR A 14 -31.47 -29.72 42.44
CA THR A 14 -30.25 -29.07 42.91
C THR A 14 -29.40 -28.74 41.68
N PHE A 15 -29.58 -27.52 41.14
CA PHE A 15 -28.67 -26.96 40.15
C PHE A 15 -27.32 -26.72 40.84
N ILE A 16 -26.43 -27.70 40.76
CA ILE A 16 -24.99 -27.47 40.99
C ILE A 16 -24.54 -26.62 39.81
N VAL A 17 -24.50 -25.30 40.03
CA VAL A 17 -23.77 -24.37 39.16
C VAL A 17 -22.30 -24.70 39.36
N CYS A 18 -21.78 -25.60 38.53
CA CYS A 18 -20.34 -25.69 38.30
C CYS A 18 -19.91 -24.37 37.66
N LEU A 19 -19.52 -23.41 38.50
CA LEU A 19 -18.62 -22.35 38.07
C LEU A 19 -17.35 -23.06 37.62
N ASN A 20 -17.21 -23.27 36.30
CA ASN A 20 -15.93 -23.53 35.69
C ASN A 20 -15.10 -22.26 35.88
N VAL A 21 -14.51 -22.12 37.07
CA VAL A 21 -13.35 -21.27 37.26
C VAL A 21 -12.28 -21.96 36.43
N SER A 22 -12.05 -21.46 35.21
CA SER A 22 -10.91 -21.89 34.41
C SER A 22 -9.68 -21.59 35.25
N GLU A 23 -9.12 -22.60 35.91
CA GLU A 23 -7.76 -22.53 36.43
C GLU A 23 -6.89 -22.18 35.23
N THR A 24 -6.41 -20.94 35.19
CA THR A 24 -5.48 -20.48 34.17
C THR A 24 -4.18 -21.23 34.42
N SER A 25 -4.02 -22.37 33.75
CA SER A 25 -2.77 -23.11 33.72
C SER A 25 -1.72 -22.26 33.01
N ALA A 26 -0.48 -22.33 33.50
CA ALA A 26 0.68 -21.77 32.81
C ALA A 26 0.72 -22.23 31.34
N GLY A 27 1.36 -21.43 30.50
CA GLY A 27 1.50 -21.74 29.10
C GLY A 27 2.30 -23.03 28.88
N THR A 28 2.05 -23.68 27.74
CA THR A 28 2.73 -24.92 27.36
C THR A 28 3.47 -24.74 26.06
N TRP A 29 4.72 -25.23 26.03
CA TRP A 29 5.56 -25.30 24.84
C TRP A 29 5.42 -26.65 24.15
N TYR A 30 5.30 -26.61 22.82
CA TYR A 30 5.29 -27.78 21.95
C TYR A 30 6.43 -27.68 20.95
N ASP A 31 7.19 -28.76 20.81
CA ASP A 31 8.13 -28.94 19.70
C ASP A 31 7.37 -29.32 18.43
N ILE A 32 7.70 -28.66 17.32
CA ILE A 32 7.20 -29.00 16.00
C ILE A 32 8.36 -29.65 15.23
N PRO A 33 8.41 -31.00 15.19
CA PRO A 33 9.48 -31.70 14.48
C PRO A 33 9.37 -31.46 12.97
N ASN A 34 10.51 -31.48 12.29
CA ASN A 34 10.61 -31.37 10.82
C ASN A 34 10.11 -30.05 10.21
N ALA A 35 10.06 -28.98 10.99
CA ALA A 35 9.71 -27.66 10.48
C ALA A 35 10.63 -27.24 9.33
N ASN A 36 10.05 -26.96 8.17
CA ASN A 36 10.77 -26.53 6.99
C ASN A 36 11.17 -25.04 7.12
N PHE A 37 12.47 -24.79 7.22
CA PHE A 37 13.03 -23.44 7.33
C PHE A 37 12.77 -22.60 6.09
N GLU A 38 12.88 -23.19 4.89
CA GLU A 38 12.62 -22.50 3.63
C GLU A 38 11.14 -22.10 3.51
N LEU A 39 10.23 -22.92 4.03
CA LEU A 39 8.79 -22.60 4.07
C LEU A 39 8.38 -21.76 5.29
N ARG A 40 9.36 -21.30 6.07
CA ARG A 40 9.13 -20.44 7.25
C ARG A 40 8.10 -21.04 8.19
N GLU A 41 8.16 -22.35 8.39
CA GLU A 41 7.31 -23.06 9.34
C GLU A 41 7.76 -22.79 10.78
N CYS A 42 6.84 -23.01 11.73
CA CYS A 42 7.16 -22.87 13.14
C CYS A 42 7.96 -24.06 13.65
N ASN A 43 9.00 -23.80 14.43
CA ASN A 43 9.76 -24.85 15.13
C ASN A 43 9.20 -25.15 16.52
N LYS A 44 8.55 -24.16 17.13
CA LYS A 44 7.96 -24.22 18.46
C LYS A 44 6.56 -23.63 18.42
N LYS A 45 5.65 -24.13 19.25
CA LYS A 45 4.35 -23.50 19.52
C LYS A 45 4.20 -23.24 21.02
N PHE A 46 3.73 -22.05 21.35
CA PHE A 46 3.33 -21.68 22.71
C PHE A 46 1.81 -21.57 22.76
N VAL A 47 1.17 -22.24 23.72
CA VAL A 47 -0.27 -22.19 23.95
C VAL A 47 -0.59 -21.85 25.40
N GLY A 48 -1.48 -20.90 25.64
CA GLY A 48 -1.98 -20.57 26.98
C GLY A 48 -1.50 -19.22 27.52
N VAL A 49 -1.73 -18.97 28.81
CA VAL A 49 -1.37 -17.70 29.46
C VAL A 49 0.13 -17.62 29.63
N ILE A 50 0.74 -16.47 29.31
CA ILE A 50 2.16 -16.22 29.56
C ILE A 50 2.34 -15.96 31.05
N GLU A 51 3.01 -16.86 31.75
CA GLU A 51 3.39 -16.71 33.15
C GLU A 51 4.89 -16.47 33.30
N THR A 52 5.31 -16.04 34.49
CA THR A 52 6.74 -15.83 34.77
C THR A 52 7.54 -17.12 34.58
N GLY A 53 8.65 -17.03 33.86
CA GLY A 53 9.52 -18.16 33.53
C GLY A 53 9.18 -18.87 32.22
N ASP A 54 7.99 -18.65 31.63
CA ASP A 54 7.59 -19.35 30.40
C ASP A 54 8.53 -19.04 29.23
N LEU A 55 9.00 -17.80 29.11
CA LEU A 55 9.88 -17.36 28.02
C LEU A 55 11.35 -17.39 28.44
N THR A 56 11.66 -16.78 29.58
CA THR A 56 13.00 -16.54 30.09
C THR A 56 13.75 -17.83 30.44
N ASN A 57 13.08 -18.82 31.04
CA ASN A 57 13.71 -20.12 31.33
C ASN A 57 13.92 -20.96 30.07
N ASN A 58 13.22 -20.64 28.97
CA ASN A 58 13.28 -21.37 27.72
C ASN A 58 14.12 -20.69 26.64
N ILE A 59 14.79 -19.57 26.96
CA ILE A 59 15.47 -18.68 26.00
C ILE A 59 16.36 -19.43 24.99
N GLU A 60 17.21 -20.35 25.45
CA GLU A 60 18.13 -21.12 24.59
C GLU A 60 17.39 -22.00 23.57
N SER A 61 16.18 -22.46 23.90
CA SER A 61 15.36 -23.27 22.98
C SER A 61 14.60 -22.45 21.94
N LEU A 62 14.53 -21.13 22.14
CA LEU A 62 13.75 -20.18 21.33
C LEU A 62 14.62 -19.39 20.36
N ILE A 63 15.90 -19.21 20.68
CA ILE A 63 16.86 -18.49 19.82
C ILE A 63 17.02 -19.22 18.48
N GLY A 64 17.02 -18.44 17.39
CA GLY A 64 17.13 -18.91 16.01
C GLY A 64 15.90 -19.68 15.51
N ARG A 65 14.79 -19.66 16.25
CA ARG A 65 13.56 -20.39 15.92
C ARG A 65 12.43 -19.44 15.54
N ARG A 66 11.49 -19.96 14.74
CA ARG A 66 10.17 -19.37 14.57
C ARG A 66 9.19 -19.98 15.56
N ILE A 67 8.52 -19.11 16.30
CA ILE A 67 7.57 -19.46 17.35
C ILE A 67 6.16 -19.16 16.87
N CYS A 68 5.31 -20.19 16.84
CA CYS A 68 3.88 -20.05 16.71
C CYS A 68 3.26 -19.68 18.06
N LEU A 69 2.44 -18.63 18.08
CA LEU A 69 1.86 -18.08 19.29
C LEU A 69 0.34 -18.25 19.28
N ASP A 70 -0.20 -18.94 20.29
CA ASP A 70 -1.63 -19.04 20.58
C ASP A 70 -1.88 -18.71 22.07
N SER A 71 -1.94 -17.42 22.39
CA SER A 71 -2.00 -16.94 23.77
C SER A 71 -2.93 -15.73 23.92
N PRO A 72 -3.76 -15.70 24.98
CA PRO A 72 -4.51 -14.50 25.36
C PRO A 72 -3.62 -13.40 25.98
N GLY A 73 -2.31 -13.63 26.12
CA GLY A 73 -1.37 -12.76 26.83
C GLY A 73 -1.09 -13.27 28.24
N GLY A 74 -0.81 -12.35 29.16
CA GLY A 74 -0.41 -12.68 30.54
C GLY A 74 0.62 -11.69 31.09
N SER A 75 1.64 -12.21 31.77
CA SER A 75 2.75 -11.49 32.37
C SER A 75 3.52 -10.67 31.34
N LEU A 76 3.22 -9.37 31.30
CA LEU A 76 3.97 -8.42 30.50
C LEU A 76 5.44 -8.35 30.94
N SER A 77 5.72 -8.42 32.25
CA SER A 77 7.09 -8.41 32.77
C SER A 77 7.92 -9.58 32.23
N GLU A 78 7.30 -10.75 32.04
CA GLU A 78 7.97 -11.89 31.42
C GLU A 78 8.40 -11.57 29.98
N VAL A 79 7.49 -11.01 29.19
CA VAL A 79 7.79 -10.58 27.81
C VAL A 79 8.88 -9.54 27.78
N THR A 80 8.82 -8.51 28.63
CA THR A 80 9.84 -7.47 28.64
C THR A 80 11.20 -7.98 29.08
N ASN A 81 11.25 -8.88 30.08
CA ASN A 81 12.49 -9.48 30.55
C ASN A 81 13.11 -10.36 29.46
N PHE A 82 12.31 -11.19 28.79
CA PHE A 82 12.77 -12.01 27.67
C PHE A 82 13.38 -11.17 26.55
N VAL A 83 12.69 -10.11 26.12
CA VAL A 83 13.18 -9.21 25.06
C VAL A 83 14.46 -8.48 25.50
N GLN A 84 14.53 -8.02 26.75
CA GLN A 84 15.73 -7.37 27.29
C GLN A 84 16.92 -8.32 27.30
N LEU A 85 16.74 -9.57 27.75
CA LEU A 85 17.81 -10.57 27.73
C LEU A 85 18.35 -10.83 26.33
N ILE A 86 17.46 -10.94 25.32
CA ILE A 86 17.88 -11.07 23.92
C ILE A 86 18.67 -9.83 23.46
N GLN A 87 18.18 -8.63 23.77
CA GLN A 87 18.86 -7.38 23.39
C GLN A 87 20.22 -7.20 24.07
N GLU A 88 20.33 -7.54 25.36
CA GLU A 88 21.58 -7.48 26.13
C GLU A 88 22.62 -8.46 25.58
N LYS A 89 22.21 -9.71 25.31
CA LYS A 89 23.09 -10.72 24.72
C LYS A 89 23.59 -10.34 23.33
N ASN A 90 22.81 -9.58 22.56
CA ASN A 90 23.23 -9.09 21.25
C ASN A 90 24.29 -7.98 21.30
N GLY A 91 24.46 -7.33 22.46
CA GLY A 91 25.45 -6.29 22.69
C GLY A 91 25.31 -5.03 21.83
N PHE A 92 25.91 -3.92 22.28
CA PHE A 92 25.91 -2.66 21.54
C PHE A 92 26.95 -2.72 20.42
N GLY A 93 26.54 -2.89 19.17
CA GLY A 93 27.45 -2.86 18.02
C GLY A 93 28.27 -4.13 17.76
N THR A 94 28.09 -5.20 18.54
CA THR A 94 28.71 -6.53 18.33
C THR A 94 27.92 -7.41 17.38
N GLY A 95 27.31 -6.81 16.35
CA GLY A 95 26.53 -7.51 15.31
C GLY A 95 27.42 -8.35 14.41
N GLY A 96 28.00 -9.42 14.95
CA GLY A 96 28.53 -10.56 14.21
C GLY A 96 27.39 -11.42 13.66
N ASP A 97 27.74 -12.59 13.10
CA ASP A 97 26.75 -13.57 12.63
C ASP A 97 26.11 -14.35 13.81
N ASP A 98 26.54 -14.06 15.04
CA ASP A 98 26.13 -14.71 16.30
C ASP A 98 24.99 -13.99 17.04
N ALA A 99 24.34 -13.01 16.41
CA ALA A 99 23.26 -12.28 17.05
C ALA A 99 22.02 -13.18 17.25
N MET A 100 21.49 -13.17 18.47
CA MET A 100 20.29 -13.91 18.87
C MET A 100 19.03 -13.28 18.28
N THR A 101 18.28 -14.09 17.54
CA THR A 101 17.03 -13.72 16.88
C THR A 101 15.95 -14.73 17.23
N PHE A 102 14.69 -14.36 17.04
CA PHE A 102 13.55 -15.29 17.08
C PHE A 102 12.46 -14.73 16.18
N ALA A 103 11.81 -15.56 15.38
CA ALA A 103 10.71 -15.16 14.52
C ALA A 103 9.37 -15.49 15.18
N THR A 104 8.32 -14.77 14.82
CA THR A 104 6.98 -14.96 15.40
C THR A 104 5.94 -15.23 14.32
N ARG A 105 4.96 -16.07 14.64
CA ARG A 105 3.85 -16.40 13.76
C ARG A 105 2.58 -16.62 14.56
N VAL A 106 1.44 -16.20 14.05
CA VAL A 106 0.12 -16.57 14.58
C VAL A 106 -0.63 -17.29 13.47
N GLN A 107 -0.98 -18.55 13.71
CA GLN A 107 -1.58 -19.41 12.67
C GLN A 107 -3.07 -19.12 12.49
N SER A 108 -3.63 -19.58 11.37
CA SER A 108 -5.06 -19.47 11.11
C SER A 108 -5.87 -20.09 12.26
N GLY A 109 -6.79 -19.32 12.86
CA GLY A 109 -7.60 -19.75 13.99
C GLY A 109 -6.98 -19.52 15.37
N ASP A 110 -5.66 -19.38 15.46
CA ASP A 110 -4.96 -19.03 16.70
C ASP A 110 -5.13 -17.53 17.02
N LYS A 111 -4.84 -17.16 18.27
CA LYS A 111 -4.87 -15.77 18.70
C LYS A 111 -3.62 -15.39 19.50
N CYS A 112 -3.19 -14.15 19.36
CA CYS A 112 -2.10 -13.58 20.14
C CYS A 112 -2.54 -12.20 20.61
N GLU A 113 -2.92 -12.12 21.88
CA GLU A 113 -3.57 -10.93 22.46
C GLU A 113 -2.71 -10.35 23.60
N SER A 114 -2.89 -9.06 23.88
CA SER A 114 -2.25 -8.39 25.03
C SER A 114 -0.71 -8.54 25.01
N ALA A 115 -0.10 -9.04 26.10
CA ALA A 115 1.34 -9.28 26.21
C ALA A 115 1.88 -10.21 25.10
N CYS A 116 1.09 -11.18 24.61
CA CYS A 116 1.49 -12.00 23.47
C CYS A 116 1.67 -11.14 22.22
N ALA A 117 0.75 -10.23 21.95
CA ALA A 117 0.83 -9.36 20.78
C ALA A 117 2.07 -8.46 20.83
N VAL A 118 2.47 -8.01 22.03
CA VAL A 118 3.74 -7.30 22.23
C VAL A 118 4.92 -8.21 21.89
N LEU A 119 4.98 -9.44 22.43
CA LEU A 119 6.03 -10.41 22.09
C LEU A 119 6.10 -10.68 20.57
N PHE A 120 4.95 -10.85 19.93
CA PHE A 120 4.83 -11.03 18.48
C PHE A 120 5.54 -9.92 17.72
N MET A 121 5.42 -8.66 18.17
CA MET A 121 6.04 -7.51 17.50
C MET A 121 7.57 -7.52 17.51
N PHE A 122 8.20 -8.28 18.40
CA PHE A 122 9.66 -8.41 18.47
C PHE A 122 10.26 -9.50 17.56
N GLY A 123 9.42 -10.23 16.80
CA GLY A 123 9.88 -11.22 15.85
C GLY A 123 10.85 -10.65 14.79
N THR A 124 12.04 -11.23 14.70
CA THR A 124 13.10 -10.90 13.75
C THR A 124 13.87 -12.15 13.33
N SER A 125 14.27 -12.22 12.07
CA SER A 125 15.18 -13.25 11.54
C SER A 125 16.62 -12.76 11.41
N SER A 126 16.86 -11.44 11.53
CA SER A 126 18.19 -10.85 11.42
C SER A 126 18.36 -9.64 12.34
N TYR A 127 19.51 -9.57 13.01
CA TYR A 127 19.86 -8.46 13.88
C TYR A 127 20.47 -7.27 13.13
N ARG A 128 21.05 -7.48 11.93
CA ARG A 128 21.80 -6.44 11.20
C ARG A 128 20.90 -5.47 10.44
N THR A 129 19.64 -5.85 10.23
CA THR A 129 18.73 -5.20 9.30
C THR A 129 17.37 -5.00 9.97
N SER A 130 16.54 -4.14 9.41
CA SER A 130 15.13 -4.00 9.80
C SER A 130 14.26 -5.20 9.37
N TYR A 131 14.84 -6.40 9.19
CA TYR A 131 14.12 -7.59 8.70
C TYR A 131 13.31 -8.21 9.83
N GLN A 132 12.13 -7.65 10.01
CA GLN A 132 11.11 -8.11 10.93
C GLN A 132 10.52 -9.42 10.44
N ASP A 133 10.59 -10.49 11.23
CA ASP A 133 10.06 -11.80 10.86
C ASP A 133 8.81 -12.13 11.66
N LYS A 134 7.72 -11.48 11.25
CA LYS A 134 6.41 -11.53 11.90
C LYS A 134 5.35 -11.96 10.89
N ILE A 135 4.78 -13.14 11.07
CA ILE A 135 3.77 -13.68 10.15
C ILE A 135 2.41 -13.73 10.83
N LEU A 136 1.41 -13.12 10.20
CA LEU A 136 0.02 -13.25 10.60
C LEU A 136 -0.75 -13.99 9.50
N GLU A 137 -1.29 -15.17 9.80
CA GLU A 137 -2.06 -15.95 8.83
C GLU A 137 -3.50 -15.44 8.66
N PRO A 138 -4.12 -15.61 7.49
CA PRO A 138 -5.55 -15.33 7.33
C PRO A 138 -6.36 -16.15 8.35
N GLY A 139 -7.20 -15.48 9.13
CA GLY A 139 -8.02 -16.10 10.19
C GLY A 139 -7.41 -16.02 11.59
N ALA A 140 -6.13 -15.64 11.71
CA ALA A 140 -5.49 -15.38 12.99
C ALA A 140 -6.01 -14.06 13.62
N LYS A 141 -5.87 -13.93 14.95
CA LYS A 141 -6.19 -12.69 15.67
C LYS A 141 -4.96 -12.13 16.38
N LEU A 142 -4.58 -10.89 16.06
CA LEU A 142 -3.53 -10.15 16.74
C LEU A 142 -4.14 -8.92 17.42
N GLY A 143 -4.17 -8.91 18.76
CA GLY A 143 -4.92 -7.93 19.54
C GLY A 143 -4.05 -7.14 20.52
N PHE A 144 -4.14 -5.81 20.47
CA PHE A 144 -3.43 -4.89 21.36
C PHE A 144 -4.40 -4.13 22.26
N HIS A 145 -3.99 -3.86 23.49
CA HIS A 145 -4.64 -2.92 24.39
C HIS A 145 -3.63 -2.36 25.39
N SER A 146 -4.00 -1.33 26.14
CA SER A 146 -3.13 -0.76 27.16
C SER A 146 -2.97 -1.71 28.34
N PRO A 147 -1.77 -1.82 28.93
CA PRO A 147 -1.53 -2.65 30.13
C PRO A 147 -2.47 -2.28 31.26
N PHE A 148 -2.81 -3.27 32.08
CA PHE A 148 -3.56 -3.07 33.30
C PHE A 148 -3.13 -4.06 34.37
N ILE A 149 -3.55 -3.79 35.60
CA ILE A 149 -3.41 -4.72 36.70
C ILE A 149 -4.75 -5.40 36.88
N ASP A 150 -4.74 -6.74 36.96
CA ASP A 150 -5.94 -7.52 37.20
C ASP A 150 -6.65 -7.00 38.46
N PRO A 151 -7.90 -6.50 38.35
CA PRO A 151 -8.65 -5.98 39.49
C PRO A 151 -8.84 -7.02 40.60
N ARG A 152 -8.76 -8.32 40.27
CA ARG A 152 -8.87 -9.44 41.23
C ARG A 152 -7.68 -9.53 42.18
N LEU A 153 -6.55 -8.89 41.85
CA LEU A 153 -5.40 -8.75 42.76
C LEU A 153 -5.64 -7.68 43.86
N GLY A 154 -6.80 -7.00 43.81
CA GLY A 154 -7.31 -6.07 44.84
C GLY A 154 -6.56 -4.74 44.91
N ASP A 155 -6.92 -3.90 45.88
CA ASP A 155 -6.30 -2.59 46.22
C ASP A 155 -4.80 -2.67 46.58
N LYS A 156 -4.19 -3.85 46.45
CA LYS A 156 -2.81 -4.15 46.79
C LYS A 156 -1.80 -3.56 45.79
N TYR A 157 -2.27 -3.15 44.62
CA TYR A 157 -1.46 -2.49 43.60
C TYR A 157 -2.07 -1.13 43.25
N SER A 158 -1.32 -0.06 43.54
CA SER A 158 -1.74 1.31 43.23
C SER A 158 -1.70 1.57 41.73
N GLY A 159 -2.39 2.63 41.28
CA GLY A 159 -2.26 3.13 39.91
C GLY A 159 -0.81 3.39 39.47
N ASP A 160 0.11 3.58 40.43
CA ASP A 160 1.54 3.75 40.17
C ASP A 160 2.18 2.50 39.54
N VAL A 161 1.73 1.30 39.89
CA VAL A 161 2.27 0.05 39.34
C VAL A 161 1.79 -0.14 37.90
N ALA A 162 0.54 0.20 37.60
CA ALA A 162 0.01 0.15 36.24
C ALA A 162 0.70 1.20 35.36
N PHE A 163 0.91 2.40 35.92
CA PHE A 163 1.66 3.46 35.28
C PHE A 163 3.12 3.05 35.01
N ALA A 164 3.81 2.44 35.98
CA ALA A 164 5.17 1.95 35.82
C ALA A 164 5.27 0.88 34.72
N GLY A 165 4.33 -0.06 34.67
CA GLY A 165 4.25 -1.04 33.57
C GLY A 165 4.02 -0.39 32.21
N GLY A 166 3.19 0.65 32.15
CA GLY A 166 3.01 1.46 30.95
C GLY A 166 4.30 2.16 30.51
N ILE A 167 5.03 2.79 31.44
CA ILE A 167 6.34 3.40 31.17
C ILE A 167 7.36 2.37 30.71
N GLN A 168 7.36 1.17 31.28
CA GLN A 168 8.26 0.09 30.90
C GLN A 168 8.05 -0.34 29.44
N ILE A 169 6.80 -0.53 29.00
CA ILE A 169 6.52 -0.80 27.58
C ILE A 169 6.91 0.37 26.70
N ALA A 170 6.55 1.60 27.09
CA ALA A 170 6.85 2.78 26.29
C ALA A 170 8.37 2.87 26.06
N ASN A 171 9.16 2.66 27.11
CA ASN A 171 10.62 2.61 27.03
C ASN A 171 11.12 1.45 26.17
N LEU A 172 10.55 0.25 26.33
CA LEU A 172 10.95 -0.92 25.55
C LEU A 172 10.71 -0.73 24.05
N LEU A 173 9.49 -0.33 23.67
CA LEU A 173 9.10 -0.11 22.27
C LEU A 173 9.89 1.06 21.66
N THR A 174 10.11 2.12 22.43
CA THR A 174 10.92 3.27 22.01
C THR A 174 12.38 2.85 21.82
N ALA A 175 12.98 2.14 22.78
CA ALA A 175 14.35 1.66 22.68
C ALA A 175 14.55 0.74 21.47
N ALA A 176 13.59 -0.14 21.19
CA ALA A 176 13.59 -1.00 20.01
C ALA A 176 13.53 -0.20 18.70
N THR A 177 12.89 0.97 18.71
CA THR A 177 12.84 1.88 17.55
C THR A 177 14.16 2.64 17.37
N TYR A 178 14.78 3.10 18.46
CA TYR A 178 15.99 3.93 18.43
C TYR A 178 17.28 3.14 18.24
N LYS A 179 17.38 1.91 18.78
CA LYS A 179 18.63 1.11 18.80
C LYS A 179 18.83 0.28 17.53
N THR A 180 18.58 0.85 16.35
CA THR A 180 18.65 0.10 15.08
C THR A 180 19.48 0.85 14.06
N SER A 181 20.19 0.10 13.22
CA SER A 181 21.02 0.62 12.11
C SER A 181 20.19 1.23 10.98
N THR A 182 18.86 1.08 11.00
CA THR A 182 17.98 1.57 9.92
C THR A 182 17.17 2.80 10.35
N PRO A 183 17.02 3.82 9.48
CA PRO A 183 16.17 4.99 9.76
C PRO A 183 14.69 4.65 10.03
N ALA A 184 14.23 3.45 9.65
CA ALA A 184 12.85 3.00 9.83
C ALA A 184 12.57 2.45 11.24
N GLY A 185 13.59 2.06 12.01
CA GLY A 185 13.43 1.37 13.30
C GLY A 185 12.98 -0.09 13.16
N VAL A 186 13.01 -0.85 14.27
CA VAL A 186 12.51 -2.23 14.35
C VAL A 186 11.02 -2.23 14.68
N LEU A 187 10.49 -1.15 15.25
CA LEU A 187 9.06 -1.00 15.52
C LEU A 187 8.56 0.37 15.02
N PRO A 188 7.39 0.41 14.37
CA PRO A 188 6.79 1.67 13.94
C PRO A 188 6.18 2.41 15.13
N PRO A 189 6.29 3.75 15.20
CA PRO A 189 5.71 4.54 16.28
C PRO A 189 4.18 4.45 16.34
N GLU A 190 3.52 4.03 15.25
CA GLU A 190 2.09 3.74 15.23
C GLU A 190 1.70 2.65 16.25
N LEU A 191 2.59 1.69 16.54
CA LEU A 191 2.35 0.64 17.54
C LEU A 191 2.14 1.22 18.94
N LEU A 192 2.90 2.26 19.33
CA LEU A 192 2.72 2.95 20.60
C LEU A 192 1.32 3.56 20.70
N SER A 193 0.87 4.20 19.62
CA SER A 193 -0.48 4.78 19.56
C SER A 193 -1.57 3.72 19.65
N ILE A 194 -1.37 2.54 19.08
CA ILE A 194 -2.33 1.43 19.15
C ILE A 194 -2.38 0.87 20.58
N VAL A 195 -1.23 0.55 21.18
CA VAL A 195 -1.14 -0.04 22.52
C VAL A 195 -1.68 0.92 23.57
N PHE A 196 -1.21 2.18 23.60
CA PHE A 196 -1.62 3.14 24.64
C PHE A 196 -2.90 3.89 24.32
N GLY A 197 -3.33 3.92 23.06
CA GLY A 197 -4.59 4.54 22.65
C GLY A 197 -5.82 3.64 22.83
N THR A 198 -5.61 2.35 23.10
CA THR A 198 -6.68 1.36 23.30
C THR A 198 -6.84 1.10 24.79
N ARG A 199 -8.04 1.34 25.34
CA ARG A 199 -8.31 1.18 26.78
C ARG A 199 -8.15 -0.28 27.25
N PRO A 200 -7.85 -0.54 28.54
CA PRO A 200 -7.66 -1.89 29.06
C PRO A 200 -8.81 -2.87 28.80
N GLU A 201 -10.04 -2.36 28.85
CA GLU A 201 -11.27 -3.12 28.66
C GLU A 201 -11.65 -3.34 27.18
N GLN A 202 -10.85 -2.79 26.26
CA GLN A 202 -11.06 -2.91 24.81
C GLN A 202 -9.90 -3.66 24.18
N MET A 203 -10.11 -4.17 22.96
CA MET A 203 -9.06 -4.80 22.18
C MET A 203 -9.05 -4.19 20.78
N TYR A 204 -7.87 -3.76 20.33
CA TYR A 204 -7.63 -3.32 18.97
C TYR A 204 -7.03 -4.46 18.18
N TYR A 205 -7.78 -5.00 17.23
CA TYR A 205 -7.30 -6.08 16.37
C TYR A 205 -6.71 -5.54 15.09
N ILE A 206 -5.53 -6.05 14.72
CA ILE A 206 -4.96 -5.83 13.40
C ILE A 206 -5.67 -6.75 12.42
N ASP A 207 -6.51 -6.18 11.55
CA ASP A 207 -7.30 -6.95 10.60
C ASP A 207 -7.28 -6.41 9.16
N THR A 208 -6.51 -5.35 8.88
CA THR A 208 -6.37 -4.76 7.53
C THR A 208 -4.98 -4.92 6.94
N CYS A 209 -4.91 -5.02 5.61
CA CYS A 209 -3.65 -5.08 4.86
C CYS A 209 -2.76 -3.85 5.11
N ALA A 210 -3.38 -2.66 5.24
CA ALA A 210 -2.67 -1.41 5.46
C ALA A 210 -1.97 -1.38 6.83
N GLU A 211 -2.62 -1.89 7.87
CA GLU A 211 -2.03 -1.97 9.20
C GLU A 211 -0.92 -2.99 9.26
N MET A 212 -1.11 -4.16 8.64
CA MET A 212 -0.04 -5.15 8.54
C MET A 212 1.20 -4.54 7.87
N TYR A 213 1.02 -3.82 6.76
CA TYR A 213 2.11 -3.09 6.10
C TYR A 213 2.75 -2.05 7.03
N ILE A 214 1.96 -1.19 7.67
CA ILE A 214 2.46 -0.12 8.57
C ILE A 214 3.24 -0.71 9.74
N LEU A 215 2.79 -1.85 10.26
CA LEU A 215 3.39 -2.56 11.39
C LEU A 215 4.54 -3.51 11.00
N GLY A 216 4.82 -3.65 9.69
CA GLY A 216 5.79 -4.58 9.14
C GLY A 216 5.49 -6.04 9.53
N ILE A 217 4.22 -6.41 9.38
CA ILE A 217 3.70 -7.76 9.55
C ILE A 217 3.47 -8.34 8.16
N SER A 218 3.96 -9.55 7.96
CA SER A 218 3.87 -10.26 6.69
C SER A 218 2.77 -11.31 6.69
N THR A 219 2.39 -11.73 5.49
CA THR A 219 1.51 -12.88 5.27
C THR A 219 2.35 -14.13 4.99
N PRO A 220 1.79 -15.34 5.13
CA PRO A 220 2.51 -16.58 4.77
C PRO A 220 2.84 -16.59 3.29
N ASP A 221 4.07 -16.94 2.95
CA ASP A 221 4.52 -17.04 1.56
C ASP A 221 3.69 -18.09 0.83
N ALA A 222 2.92 -17.68 -0.18
CA ALA A 222 1.93 -18.58 -0.77
C ALA A 222 2.56 -19.65 -1.69
N THR A 223 3.78 -19.46 -2.22
CA THR A 223 4.37 -20.47 -3.15
C THR A 223 5.86 -20.37 -3.54
N ASN A 224 6.66 -19.36 -3.18
CA ASN A 224 7.97 -19.14 -3.85
C ASN A 224 9.15 -18.82 -2.92
N ALA A 225 9.47 -19.70 -1.96
CA ALA A 225 10.72 -19.60 -1.20
C ALA A 225 11.99 -19.95 -2.01
N LEU A 226 11.85 -20.45 -3.25
CA LEU A 226 12.95 -21.13 -3.96
C LEU A 226 13.78 -20.27 -4.95
N GLN A 227 13.50 -18.98 -5.18
CA GLN A 227 14.17 -18.27 -6.30
C GLN A 227 14.61 -16.81 -6.14
N SER A 228 14.61 -16.20 -4.96
CA SER A 228 15.27 -14.89 -4.82
C SER A 228 16.12 -14.80 -3.58
N SER A 229 17.42 -14.61 -3.78
CA SER A 229 18.43 -14.19 -2.81
C SER A 229 18.21 -12.76 -2.27
N GLY A 230 16.96 -12.30 -2.24
CA GLY A 230 16.50 -11.13 -1.53
C GLY A 230 15.20 -11.50 -0.82
N ASP A 231 15.21 -11.39 0.52
CA ASP A 231 14.07 -11.53 1.41
C ASP A 231 12.92 -10.59 1.01
N GLN A 232 12.13 -10.99 0.02
CA GLN A 232 10.90 -10.30 -0.34
C GLN A 232 9.81 -10.80 0.58
N PHE A 233 9.60 -10.07 1.68
CA PHE A 233 8.35 -10.16 2.43
C PHE A 233 7.16 -10.01 1.46
N GLU A 234 6.30 -11.04 1.35
CA GLU A 234 5.01 -10.91 0.68
C GLU A 234 4.10 -10.05 1.58
N ASP A 235 4.15 -8.73 1.32
CA ASP A 235 3.20 -7.78 1.88
C ASP A 235 1.80 -8.15 1.39
N CYS A 236 0.78 -7.85 2.20
CA CYS A 236 -0.62 -8.16 1.89
C CYS A 236 -1.08 -7.71 0.48
N GLU A 237 -0.46 -6.69 -0.09
CA GLU A 237 -0.79 -6.13 -1.42
C GLU A 237 -0.04 -6.78 -2.59
N ASN A 238 1.08 -7.49 -2.36
CA ASN A 238 1.90 -8.04 -3.47
C ASN A 238 1.15 -9.09 -4.31
N ASN A 239 0.12 -9.73 -3.73
CA ASN A 239 -0.75 -10.69 -4.40
C ASN A 239 -2.16 -10.16 -4.69
N GLU A 240 -2.40 -8.86 -4.46
CA GLU A 240 -3.70 -8.30 -4.74
C GLU A 240 -3.90 -8.12 -6.24
N THR A 241 -5.07 -8.58 -6.69
CA THR A 241 -5.53 -8.44 -8.06
C THR A 241 -6.80 -7.62 -8.03
N VAL A 242 -6.90 -6.62 -8.88
CA VAL A 242 -8.16 -5.89 -9.08
C VAL A 242 -8.63 -6.08 -10.51
N THR A 243 -9.89 -6.49 -10.66
CA THR A 243 -10.53 -6.55 -11.97
C THR A 243 -11.21 -5.22 -12.24
N VAL A 244 -10.86 -4.59 -13.35
CA VAL A 244 -11.45 -3.32 -13.80
C VAL A 244 -11.87 -3.43 -15.26
N ALA A 245 -12.66 -2.46 -15.75
CA ALA A 245 -13.02 -2.41 -17.17
C ALA A 245 -11.76 -2.25 -18.04
N ASN A 246 -11.74 -2.87 -19.21
CA ASN A 246 -10.62 -2.78 -20.16
C ASN A 246 -10.63 -1.42 -20.92
N THR A 247 -10.44 -0.32 -20.19
CA THR A 247 -10.40 1.05 -20.73
C THR A 247 -9.28 1.87 -20.11
N LEU A 248 -8.77 2.86 -20.84
CA LEU A 248 -7.74 3.77 -20.33
C LEU A 248 -8.21 4.55 -19.09
N ASP A 249 -9.48 4.98 -19.04
CA ASP A 249 -10.06 5.67 -17.87
C ASP A 249 -10.05 4.79 -16.62
N ALA A 250 -10.40 3.51 -16.76
CA ALA A 250 -10.36 2.56 -15.65
C ALA A 250 -8.93 2.31 -15.16
N LEU A 251 -7.95 2.23 -16.09
CA LEU A 251 -6.54 2.14 -15.75
C LEU A 251 -6.06 3.38 -14.98
N VAL A 252 -6.37 4.58 -15.47
CA VAL A 252 -6.01 5.86 -14.84
C VAL A 252 -6.58 5.94 -13.43
N LYS A 253 -7.84 5.53 -13.23
CA LYS A 253 -8.48 5.49 -11.90
C LYS A 253 -7.77 4.51 -10.95
N ALA A 254 -7.42 3.31 -11.42
CA ALA A 254 -6.68 2.34 -10.62
C ALA A 254 -5.30 2.87 -10.24
N ALA A 255 -4.56 3.42 -11.19
CA ALA A 255 -3.26 4.04 -10.97
C ALA A 255 -3.32 5.23 -9.99
N HIS A 256 -4.32 6.10 -10.14
CA HIS A 256 -4.53 7.23 -9.22
C HIS A 256 -4.76 6.77 -7.79
N ARG A 257 -5.47 5.66 -7.63
CA ARG A 257 -5.70 5.06 -6.33
C ARG A 257 -4.40 4.55 -5.72
N VAL A 258 -3.61 3.77 -6.46
CA VAL A 258 -2.31 3.26 -5.98
C VAL A 258 -1.39 4.43 -5.61
N CYS A 259 -1.27 5.45 -6.46
CA CYS A 259 -0.47 6.63 -6.16
C CYS A 259 -0.93 7.36 -4.89
N THR A 260 -2.25 7.58 -4.74
CA THR A 260 -2.81 8.25 -3.57
C THR A 260 -2.54 7.48 -2.29
N PHE A 261 -2.80 6.18 -2.30
CA PHE A 261 -2.66 5.31 -1.14
C PHE A 261 -1.20 5.19 -0.71
N SER A 262 -0.32 4.93 -1.66
CA SER A 262 1.12 4.88 -1.43
C SER A 262 1.61 6.20 -0.82
N HIS A 263 1.19 7.35 -1.39
CA HIS A 263 1.56 8.66 -0.85
C HIS A 263 1.11 8.86 0.60
N VAL A 264 -0.15 8.53 0.91
CA VAL A 264 -0.73 8.66 2.25
C VAL A 264 -0.03 7.74 3.25
N ILE A 265 0.24 6.49 2.89
CA ILE A 265 0.93 5.53 3.76
C ILE A 265 2.39 5.94 4.00
N THR A 266 3.09 6.39 2.96
CA THR A 266 4.48 6.86 3.07
C THR A 266 4.59 8.03 4.04
N HIS A 267 3.69 9.02 3.94
CA HIS A 267 3.72 10.24 4.76
C HIS A 267 2.70 10.23 5.91
N ARG A 268 2.20 9.05 6.30
CA ARG A 268 1.09 8.85 7.25
C ARG A 268 1.18 9.65 8.54
N LYS A 269 2.39 9.87 9.08
CA LYS A 269 2.65 10.65 10.30
C LYS A 269 2.13 12.09 10.21
N TRP A 270 1.97 12.62 9.00
CA TRP A 270 1.47 13.97 8.74
C TRP A 270 -0.03 14.03 8.46
N PHE A 271 -0.65 12.88 8.18
CA PHE A 271 -2.08 12.77 7.88
C PHE A 271 -2.91 12.38 9.12
N VAL A 272 -2.27 12.09 10.25
CA VAL A 272 -2.94 11.82 11.53
C VAL A 272 -3.11 13.12 12.33
N LYS A 273 -4.25 13.29 13.00
CA LYS A 273 -4.56 14.55 13.71
C LYS A 273 -3.89 14.67 15.08
N ARG A 274 -3.80 13.57 15.83
CA ARG A 274 -3.28 13.54 17.21
C ARG A 274 -2.52 12.26 17.50
N SER A 275 -3.18 11.11 17.30
CA SER A 275 -2.62 9.78 17.44
C SER A 275 -2.91 8.97 16.19
N TYR A 276 -2.19 7.87 15.96
CA TYR A 276 -2.46 7.01 14.82
C TYR A 276 -3.91 6.49 14.87
N LYS A 277 -4.61 6.65 13.74
CA LYS A 277 -5.91 6.03 13.45
C LYS A 277 -5.95 5.73 11.95
N LEU A 278 -6.22 4.48 11.58
CA LEU A 278 -6.36 4.11 10.17
C LEU A 278 -7.50 4.90 9.49
N SER A 279 -8.56 5.24 10.23
CA SER A 279 -9.67 6.06 9.74
C SER A 279 -9.25 7.45 9.28
N ASP A 280 -8.26 8.07 9.94
CA ASP A 280 -7.76 9.39 9.54
C ASP A 280 -7.10 9.29 8.16
N LEU A 281 -6.29 8.25 7.93
CA LEU A 281 -5.66 7.98 6.64
C LEU A 281 -6.71 7.74 5.55
N HIS A 282 -7.70 6.90 5.84
CA HIS A 282 -8.82 6.62 4.93
C HIS A 282 -9.59 7.89 4.53
N ASP A 283 -9.88 8.78 5.47
CA ASP A 283 -10.55 10.05 5.20
C ASP A 283 -9.74 10.95 4.27
N PHE A 284 -8.42 11.04 4.47
CA PHE A 284 -7.53 11.80 3.60
C PHE A 284 -7.44 11.20 2.20
N THR A 285 -7.25 9.90 2.10
CA THR A 285 -7.21 9.17 0.83
C THR A 285 -8.48 9.38 0.02
N ASN A 286 -9.66 9.29 0.64
CA ASN A 286 -10.94 9.53 -0.03
C ASN A 286 -11.14 10.97 -0.51
N LYS A 287 -10.55 11.95 0.17
CA LYS A 287 -10.56 13.34 -0.29
C LYS A 287 -9.74 13.52 -1.56
N ILE A 288 -8.57 12.89 -1.65
CA ILE A 288 -7.68 12.99 -2.83
C ILE A 288 -8.29 12.26 -4.03
N ILE A 289 -8.82 11.04 -3.84
CA ILE A 289 -9.38 10.23 -4.95
C ILE A 289 -10.57 10.88 -5.64
N LYS A 290 -11.36 11.67 -4.91
CA LYS A 290 -12.50 12.41 -5.48
C LYS A 290 -12.06 13.55 -6.40
N LYS A 291 -10.79 13.95 -6.37
CA LYS A 291 -10.27 15.00 -7.22
C LYS A 291 -9.89 14.45 -8.59
N LYS A 292 -9.91 15.33 -9.59
CA LYS A 292 -9.56 14.97 -10.96
C LYS A 292 -8.05 14.78 -11.05
N THR A 293 -7.61 13.62 -11.51
CA THR A 293 -6.23 13.37 -11.91
C THR A 293 -6.06 13.63 -13.40
N GLU A 294 -4.86 14.04 -13.80
CA GLU A 294 -4.50 14.21 -15.20
C GLU A 294 -3.46 13.14 -15.59
N LEU A 295 -3.74 12.42 -16.68
CA LEU A 295 -2.80 11.49 -17.27
C LEU A 295 -1.68 12.29 -17.96
N LEU A 296 -0.45 12.12 -17.48
CA LEU A 296 0.72 12.77 -18.09
C LEU A 296 1.30 11.92 -19.22
N ASP A 297 1.52 10.64 -18.93
CA ASP A 297 2.01 9.67 -19.91
C ASP A 297 1.66 8.24 -19.50
N TYR A 298 1.66 7.31 -20.45
CA TYR A 298 1.60 5.87 -20.17
C TYR A 298 2.33 5.07 -21.23
N SER A 299 2.84 3.89 -20.92
CA SER A 299 3.35 2.92 -21.90
C SER A 299 2.85 1.53 -21.57
N VAL A 300 2.65 0.71 -22.60
CA VAL A 300 2.29 -0.70 -22.43
C VAL A 300 3.32 -1.54 -23.17
N GLU A 301 4.09 -2.31 -22.42
CA GLU A 301 5.06 -3.28 -22.91
C GLU A 301 4.37 -4.66 -22.94
N PRO A 302 4.19 -5.29 -24.11
CA PRO A 302 3.60 -6.63 -24.19
C PRO A 302 4.46 -7.65 -23.44
N THR A 303 3.83 -8.60 -22.75
CA THR A 303 4.50 -9.75 -22.11
C THR A 303 3.85 -11.06 -22.54
N THR A 304 4.49 -12.18 -22.24
CA THR A 304 3.95 -13.53 -22.52
C THR A 304 2.63 -13.81 -21.80
N SER A 305 2.36 -13.11 -20.69
CA SER A 305 1.16 -13.27 -19.85
C SER A 305 0.23 -12.05 -19.87
N GLY A 306 0.44 -11.09 -20.77
CA GLY A 306 -0.38 -9.87 -20.87
C GLY A 306 0.45 -8.65 -21.23
N GLY A 307 0.53 -7.68 -20.32
CA GLY A 307 1.39 -6.51 -20.50
C GLY A 307 1.89 -5.91 -19.18
N ARG A 308 3.02 -5.19 -19.24
CA ARG A 308 3.49 -4.27 -18.19
C ARG A 308 3.09 -2.85 -18.58
N ILE A 309 2.39 -2.17 -17.70
CA ILE A 309 1.88 -0.82 -17.93
C ILE A 309 2.59 0.13 -16.98
N LYS A 310 3.32 1.10 -17.52
CA LYS A 310 3.84 2.23 -16.76
C LYS A 310 2.91 3.41 -17.00
N ILE A 311 2.53 4.12 -15.95
CA ILE A 311 1.61 5.26 -16.05
C ILE A 311 2.08 6.38 -15.13
N ALA A 312 2.23 7.57 -15.71
CA ALA A 312 2.55 8.81 -15.03
C ALA A 312 1.28 9.64 -14.88
N LEU A 313 0.99 10.05 -13.66
CA LEU A 313 -0.15 10.87 -13.31
C LEU A 313 0.32 12.16 -12.65
N ASN A 314 -0.34 13.26 -12.98
CA ASN A 314 -0.28 14.49 -12.22
C ASN A 314 -1.38 14.44 -11.15
N SER A 315 -0.99 14.66 -9.90
CA SER A 315 -1.94 15.01 -8.85
C SER A 315 -1.49 16.32 -8.25
N TRP A 316 -2.27 17.35 -8.51
CA TRP A 316 -2.14 18.67 -7.92
C TRP A 316 -2.30 18.65 -6.38
N ASP A 317 -2.59 17.49 -5.79
CA ASP A 317 -3.08 17.33 -4.43
C ASP A 317 -2.31 16.28 -3.60
N TYR A 318 -1.12 15.87 -4.03
CA TYR A 318 -0.17 15.14 -3.17
C TYR A 318 0.54 16.09 -2.19
N SER A 319 -0.23 16.99 -1.56
CA SER A 319 0.26 17.88 -0.52
C SER A 319 0.24 17.17 0.82
N VAL A 320 1.37 17.20 1.52
CA VAL A 320 1.46 16.71 2.90
C VAL A 320 1.10 17.86 3.86
N PRO A 321 0.13 17.68 4.77
CA PRO A 321 -0.26 18.73 5.72
C PRO A 321 0.92 19.22 6.54
N ASN A 322 0.99 20.54 6.76
CA ASN A 322 2.02 21.22 7.56
C ASN A 322 3.47 21.11 7.02
N TRP A 323 3.67 20.56 5.83
CA TRP A 323 4.97 20.62 5.17
C TRP A 323 5.11 21.97 4.43
N MET A 324 6.00 22.85 4.89
CA MET A 324 6.11 24.28 4.49
C MET A 324 6.58 24.55 3.05
N THR A 325 6.74 23.56 2.18
CA THR A 325 7.17 23.80 0.79
C THR A 325 6.04 23.50 -0.20
N ASN A 326 5.93 24.34 -1.23
CA ASN A 326 5.11 24.13 -2.43
C ASN A 326 5.54 22.89 -3.26
N ALA A 327 6.07 21.85 -2.63
CA ALA A 327 6.30 20.53 -3.20
C ALA A 327 4.98 19.82 -3.60
N ALA A 328 3.84 20.53 -3.55
CA ALA A 328 2.48 20.04 -3.79
C ALA A 328 2.21 19.58 -5.23
N ASN A 329 3.00 20.00 -6.21
CA ASN A 329 2.89 19.50 -7.58
C ASN A 329 3.83 18.31 -7.76
N GLN A 330 3.39 17.15 -7.27
CA GLN A 330 4.09 15.89 -7.50
C GLN A 330 3.41 15.12 -8.62
N PHE A 331 4.21 14.58 -9.53
CA PHE A 331 3.75 13.48 -10.35
C PHE A 331 3.94 12.17 -9.58
N CYS A 332 3.17 11.16 -9.97
CA CYS A 332 3.37 9.78 -9.54
C CYS A 332 3.54 8.89 -10.77
N ILE A 333 4.53 8.00 -10.73
CA ILE A 333 4.67 6.90 -11.69
C ILE A 333 4.38 5.60 -10.94
N VAL A 334 3.47 4.81 -11.49
CA VAL A 334 3.18 3.45 -11.03
C VAL A 334 3.35 2.48 -12.19
N GLU A 335 3.82 1.28 -11.85
CA GLU A 335 3.93 0.17 -12.78
C GLU A 335 2.98 -0.96 -12.39
N LEU A 336 2.22 -1.46 -13.36
CA LEU A 336 1.19 -2.49 -13.16
C LEU A 336 1.40 -3.63 -14.17
N LYS A 337 1.24 -4.89 -13.74
CA LYS A 337 1.03 -5.99 -14.68
C LYS A 337 -0.45 -6.06 -14.97
N ALA A 338 -0.80 -6.28 -16.23
CA ALA A 338 -2.17 -6.42 -16.67
C ALA A 338 -2.36 -7.71 -17.45
N LEU A 339 -3.39 -8.46 -17.09
CA LEU A 339 -3.95 -9.54 -17.89
C LEU A 339 -5.23 -9.02 -18.55
N PHE A 340 -5.31 -9.10 -19.89
CA PHE A 340 -6.48 -8.63 -20.63
C PHE A 340 -7.42 -9.80 -20.92
N VAL A 341 -8.70 -9.68 -20.52
CA VAL A 341 -9.71 -10.73 -20.66
C VAL A 341 -11.03 -10.10 -21.11
N GLY A 342 -11.30 -10.12 -22.42
CA GLY A 342 -12.45 -9.48 -23.04
C GLY A 342 -12.57 -8.00 -22.67
N ASN A 343 -13.71 -7.65 -22.07
CA ASN A 343 -14.02 -6.28 -21.63
C ASN A 343 -13.44 -5.94 -20.24
N GLN A 344 -12.62 -6.82 -19.66
CA GLN A 344 -12.00 -6.64 -18.37
C GLN A 344 -10.47 -6.70 -18.48
N MET A 345 -9.81 -6.04 -17.55
CA MET A 345 -8.38 -6.21 -17.30
C MET A 345 -8.16 -6.49 -15.82
N ILE A 346 -7.27 -7.42 -15.53
CA ILE A 346 -6.90 -7.79 -14.18
C ILE A 346 -5.53 -7.20 -13.91
N LEU A 347 -5.45 -6.29 -12.95
CA LEU A 347 -4.25 -5.53 -12.62
C LEU A 347 -3.59 -6.11 -11.37
N THR A 348 -2.26 -6.20 -11.39
CA THR A 348 -1.41 -6.45 -10.22
C THR A 348 -0.27 -5.42 -10.19
N LEU A 349 0.37 -5.23 -9.05
CA LEU A 349 1.55 -4.36 -8.95
C LEU A 349 2.74 -5.04 -9.65
N ALA A 350 3.41 -4.34 -10.57
CA ALA A 350 4.62 -4.82 -11.23
C ALA A 350 5.85 -4.27 -10.51
N ASP A 351 6.43 -5.08 -9.60
CA ASP A 351 7.46 -4.64 -8.66
C ASP A 351 6.88 -3.53 -7.75
N PRO A 352 6.63 -3.78 -6.46
CA PRO A 352 5.65 -3.04 -5.67
C PRO A 352 6.20 -1.68 -5.26
N TYR A 353 6.52 -0.81 -6.20
CA TYR A 353 7.12 0.48 -5.97
C TYR A 353 6.45 1.54 -6.83
N VAL A 354 6.13 2.66 -6.20
CA VAL A 354 5.74 3.91 -6.87
C VAL A 354 6.87 4.92 -6.78
N LYS A 355 6.94 5.80 -7.77
CA LYS A 355 7.90 6.91 -7.79
C LYS A 355 7.14 8.23 -7.71
N PHE A 356 7.53 9.09 -6.79
CA PHE A 356 7.04 10.47 -6.73
C PHE A 356 8.18 11.43 -7.11
N GLY A 357 7.84 12.54 -7.76
CA GLY A 357 8.80 13.57 -8.10
C GLY A 357 8.12 14.90 -8.39
N SER A 358 8.90 15.99 -8.43
CA SER A 358 8.34 17.31 -8.72
C SER A 358 7.94 17.44 -10.19
N MET A 359 6.86 18.17 -10.48
CA MET A 359 6.44 18.47 -11.86
C MET A 359 7.53 19.20 -12.68
N GLY A 360 8.37 20.01 -12.03
CA GLY A 360 9.52 20.65 -12.70
C GLY A 360 10.49 19.60 -13.25
N THR A 361 10.81 18.59 -12.45
CA THR A 361 11.66 17.47 -12.84
C THR A 361 11.05 16.62 -13.95
N TYR A 362 9.72 16.42 -13.93
CA TYR A 362 9.02 15.73 -15.02
C TYR A 362 9.21 16.44 -16.36
N SER A 363 9.03 17.77 -16.36
CA SER A 363 9.14 18.59 -17.56
C SER A 363 10.55 18.68 -18.15
N SER A 364 11.59 18.67 -17.30
CA SER A 364 12.99 18.83 -17.73
C SER A 364 13.62 17.55 -18.29
N LEU A 365 13.05 16.37 -18.02
CA LEU A 365 13.68 15.07 -18.31
C LEU A 365 13.24 14.41 -19.64
N ASN A 366 12.64 15.15 -20.57
CA ASN A 366 12.17 14.60 -21.85
C ASN A 366 11.18 13.42 -21.72
N ALA A 367 10.37 13.40 -20.64
CA ALA A 367 9.11 12.67 -20.47
C ALA A 367 9.08 11.17 -20.83
N THR A 368 10.21 10.48 -21.03
CA THR A 368 10.19 9.04 -21.29
C THR A 368 10.19 8.26 -19.98
N LEU A 369 9.11 7.52 -19.73
CA LEU A 369 8.95 6.58 -18.61
C LEU A 369 10.12 5.60 -18.44
N GLU A 370 10.94 5.41 -19.48
CA GLU A 370 12.09 4.51 -19.54
C GLU A 370 13.33 5.01 -18.77
N ASN A 371 13.46 6.30 -18.44
CA ASN A 371 14.71 6.90 -17.92
C ASN A 371 14.66 7.37 -16.44
N TYR A 372 13.62 7.04 -15.68
CA TYR A 372 13.44 7.60 -14.33
C TYR A 372 14.09 6.75 -13.24
N ASP A 373 15.13 7.27 -12.60
CA ASP A 373 15.74 6.74 -11.37
C ASP A 373 15.53 7.73 -10.21
N PHE A 374 14.51 7.48 -9.37
CA PHE A 374 14.18 8.27 -8.17
C PHE A 374 13.95 7.32 -7.00
N SER A 375 13.93 7.89 -5.78
CA SER A 375 13.50 7.20 -4.57
C SER A 375 12.15 6.51 -4.81
N SER A 376 12.19 5.19 -4.84
CA SER A 376 11.01 4.33 -4.92
C SER A 376 10.43 4.14 -3.53
N PHE A 377 9.11 4.27 -3.43
CA PHE A 377 8.36 3.93 -2.21
C PHE A 377 7.57 2.68 -2.50
N ARG A 378 7.35 1.80 -1.52
CA ARG A 378 6.50 0.64 -1.78
C ARG A 378 5.10 1.10 -2.21
N ALA A 379 4.61 0.48 -3.28
CA ALA A 379 3.29 0.68 -3.83
C ALA A 379 2.25 -0.01 -2.94
N PHE A 380 1.13 0.69 -2.76
CA PHE A 380 -0.01 0.21 -2.00
C PHE A 380 -1.27 0.83 -2.63
N GLY A 381 -2.37 0.09 -2.66
CA GLY A 381 -3.69 0.64 -2.97
C GLY A 381 -4.42 -0.05 -4.10
N LEU A 382 -4.04 -1.28 -4.48
CA LEU A 382 -4.90 -2.15 -5.30
C LEU A 382 -6.07 -2.73 -4.49
N SER A 383 -6.05 -2.62 -3.16
CA SER A 383 -7.22 -2.68 -2.27
C SER A 383 -7.45 -1.37 -1.51
N PRO A 384 -8.71 -1.08 -1.08
CA PRO A 384 -8.98 -0.01 -0.12
C PRO A 384 -8.25 -0.20 1.23
N LEU A 385 -7.95 0.89 1.96
CA LEU A 385 -7.13 0.83 3.19
C LEU A 385 -7.83 0.00 4.27
N GLY A 386 -9.16 0.04 4.30
CA GLY A 386 -9.99 -0.73 5.23
C GLY A 386 -10.27 -2.16 4.77
N THR A 387 -9.60 -2.66 3.73
CA THR A 387 -9.80 -4.04 3.26
C THR A 387 -9.28 -5.00 4.30
N LYS A 388 -10.16 -5.88 4.77
CA LYS A 388 -9.81 -6.89 5.76
C LYS A 388 -8.92 -7.95 5.13
N PHE A 389 -7.83 -8.27 5.81
CA PHE A 389 -6.93 -9.35 5.44
C PHE A 389 -7.61 -10.72 5.49
N LEU A 390 -8.62 -10.88 6.36
CA LEU A 390 -9.44 -12.09 6.47
C LEU A 390 -10.18 -12.45 5.17
N THR A 391 -10.40 -11.47 4.30
CA THR A 391 -11.10 -11.63 3.01
C THR A 391 -10.16 -11.63 1.81
N ALA A 392 -8.83 -11.64 2.01
CA ALA A 392 -7.88 -11.80 0.94
C ALA A 392 -8.05 -13.20 0.34
N SER A 393 -8.99 -13.30 -0.60
CA SER A 393 -9.20 -14.45 -1.44
C SER A 393 -7.84 -14.88 -1.97
N LYS A 394 -7.45 -16.15 -1.73
CA LYS A 394 -6.34 -16.79 -2.44
C LYS A 394 -6.37 -16.25 -3.85
N ALA A 395 -5.31 -15.53 -4.27
CA ALA A 395 -5.20 -15.02 -5.63
C ALA A 395 -5.56 -16.19 -6.53
N LYS A 396 -6.78 -16.14 -7.10
CA LYS A 396 -7.32 -17.29 -7.83
C LYS A 396 -6.40 -17.39 -9.01
N LYS A 397 -5.47 -18.36 -9.02
CA LYS A 397 -4.47 -18.52 -10.09
C LYS A 397 -5.20 -18.32 -11.39
N ILE A 398 -4.96 -17.18 -12.03
CA ILE A 398 -5.70 -16.79 -13.20
C ILE A 398 -5.09 -17.61 -14.33
N ASN A 399 -5.58 -18.83 -14.50
CA ASN A 399 -5.15 -19.73 -15.57
C ASN A 399 -5.70 -19.30 -16.94
N GLN A 400 -6.08 -18.03 -17.09
CA GLN A 400 -6.57 -17.47 -18.34
C GLN A 400 -5.39 -16.90 -19.12
N LYS A 401 -5.34 -17.24 -20.41
CA LYS A 401 -4.40 -16.64 -21.36
C LYS A 401 -4.86 -15.21 -21.65
N SER A 402 -3.92 -14.27 -21.68
CA SER A 402 -4.24 -12.90 -22.08
C SER A 402 -4.78 -12.88 -23.51
N ASP A 403 -5.83 -12.11 -23.73
CA ASP A 403 -6.22 -11.67 -25.06
C ASP A 403 -5.17 -10.71 -25.65
N ALA A 404 -5.32 -10.41 -26.93
CA ALA A 404 -4.51 -9.41 -27.61
C ALA A 404 -4.63 -8.03 -26.94
N LEU A 405 -3.56 -7.24 -27.01
CA LEU A 405 -3.53 -5.90 -26.42
C LEU A 405 -4.71 -5.05 -26.92
N PRO A 406 -5.44 -4.38 -26.01
CA PRO A 406 -6.56 -3.53 -26.38
C PRO A 406 -6.09 -2.36 -27.25
N SER A 407 -7.01 -1.79 -28.02
CA SER A 407 -6.69 -0.70 -28.96
C SER A 407 -6.05 0.51 -28.27
N TRP A 408 -6.47 0.83 -27.04
CA TRP A 408 -5.89 1.92 -26.25
C TRP A 408 -4.46 1.61 -25.75
N ALA A 409 -4.10 0.33 -25.58
CA ALA A 409 -2.78 -0.10 -25.14
C ALA A 409 -1.76 -0.11 -26.27
N ARG A 410 -2.22 -0.16 -27.53
CA ARG A 410 -1.39 0.19 -28.68
C ARG A 410 -1.21 1.70 -28.65
N LYS A 411 -0.33 2.17 -27.76
CA LYS A 411 0.16 3.53 -27.83
C LYS A 411 0.76 3.67 -29.23
N GLN A 412 0.03 4.31 -30.14
CA GLN A 412 0.71 5.08 -31.15
C GLN A 412 1.59 6.01 -30.32
N LYS A 413 2.91 5.77 -30.30
CA LYS A 413 3.85 6.86 -30.12
C LYS A 413 3.51 7.81 -31.27
N ILE A 414 2.44 8.61 -31.13
CA ILE A 414 2.23 9.79 -31.93
C ILE A 414 3.36 10.65 -31.45
N ARG A 415 4.52 10.49 -32.09
CA ARG A 415 5.57 11.49 -32.00
C ARG A 415 4.84 12.78 -32.35
N LEU A 416 4.70 13.66 -31.37
CA LEU A 416 4.20 14.99 -31.60
C LEU A 416 5.04 15.53 -32.74
N SER A 417 4.33 15.95 -33.76
CA SER A 417 4.90 16.52 -34.96
C SER A 417 4.17 17.82 -35.22
N CYS A 418 4.92 18.81 -35.68
CA CYS A 418 4.34 20.07 -36.10
C CYS A 418 3.44 19.87 -37.34
N GLU A 419 3.68 18.81 -38.12
CA GLU A 419 2.84 18.40 -39.25
C GLU A 419 1.69 17.46 -38.85
N ILE A 420 0.73 17.35 -39.76
CA ILE A 420 -0.31 16.31 -39.77
C ILE A 420 -0.33 15.71 -41.18
N ASN A 421 -0.04 14.42 -41.29
CA ASN A 421 0.01 13.70 -42.57
C ASN A 421 -1.36 13.14 -43.02
N ALA A 422 -2.38 13.24 -42.16
CA ALA A 422 -3.74 12.85 -42.50
C ALA A 422 -4.44 13.90 -43.37
N SER A 423 -5.41 13.46 -44.19
CA SER A 423 -6.24 14.34 -45.02
C SER A 423 -7.41 15.00 -44.25
N GLU A 424 -7.74 14.47 -43.08
CA GLU A 424 -8.75 15.00 -42.16
C GLU A 424 -8.21 14.99 -40.73
N SER A 425 -8.70 15.91 -39.91
CA SER A 425 -8.43 15.96 -38.48
C SER A 425 -9.67 16.38 -37.71
N LYS A 426 -9.74 15.99 -36.43
CA LYS A 426 -10.84 16.31 -35.53
C LYS A 426 -10.43 17.42 -34.57
N ILE A 427 -11.37 18.32 -34.25
CA ILE A 427 -11.13 19.35 -33.24
C ILE A 427 -11.10 18.71 -31.84
N THR A 428 -9.99 18.91 -31.14
CA THR A 428 -9.77 18.44 -29.76
C THR A 428 -9.20 19.57 -28.89
N ASN A 429 -9.03 19.31 -27.59
CA ASN A 429 -8.37 20.22 -26.65
C ASN A 429 -8.97 21.64 -26.55
N VAL A 430 -10.29 21.75 -26.67
CA VAL A 430 -11.06 22.99 -26.45
C VAL A 430 -12.26 22.73 -25.53
N SER A 431 -12.76 23.77 -24.86
CA SER A 431 -13.96 23.66 -24.01
C SER A 431 -15.26 23.59 -24.82
N SER A 432 -15.31 24.25 -25.98
CA SER A 432 -16.50 24.28 -26.84
C SER A 432 -16.18 24.46 -28.32
N TYR A 433 -15.24 25.34 -28.68
CA TYR A 433 -14.84 25.59 -30.07
C TYR A 433 -13.41 26.16 -30.17
N THR A 434 -12.86 26.15 -31.38
CA THR A 434 -11.67 26.91 -31.78
C THR A 434 -11.98 27.89 -32.92
N ASN A 435 -11.13 28.90 -33.12
CA ASN A 435 -11.34 29.94 -34.13
C ASN A 435 -10.56 29.60 -35.41
N LEU A 436 -11.26 29.38 -36.53
CA LEU A 436 -10.68 29.33 -37.86
C LEU A 436 -10.33 30.76 -38.30
N ARG A 437 -9.07 30.98 -38.68
CA ARG A 437 -8.56 32.32 -39.00
C ARG A 437 -8.16 32.41 -40.46
N GLN A 438 -8.29 33.59 -41.05
CA GLN A 438 -7.92 33.83 -42.45
C GLN A 438 -6.41 33.69 -42.70
N GLN A 439 -5.59 33.96 -41.68
CA GLN A 439 -4.13 33.83 -41.71
C GLN A 439 -3.65 33.16 -40.43
N ALA A 440 -2.49 32.52 -40.48
CA ALA A 440 -1.85 31.92 -39.32
C ALA A 440 -1.52 32.96 -38.23
N GLY A 441 -1.64 32.56 -36.97
CA GLY A 441 -1.35 33.40 -35.81
C GLY A 441 -2.59 33.90 -35.07
N LEU A 442 -2.41 34.25 -33.79
CA LEU A 442 -3.51 34.71 -32.91
C LEU A 442 -4.11 36.06 -33.35
N ASN A 443 -3.38 36.83 -34.14
CA ASN A 443 -3.82 38.12 -34.68
C ASN A 443 -4.58 37.99 -36.01
N GLY A 444 -4.70 36.78 -36.57
CA GLY A 444 -5.45 36.56 -37.81
C GLY A 444 -6.94 36.80 -37.63
N ARG A 445 -7.58 37.47 -38.60
CA ARG A 445 -9.03 37.68 -38.57
C ARG A 445 -9.78 36.35 -38.45
N VAL A 446 -10.69 36.24 -37.49
CA VAL A 446 -11.55 35.05 -37.32
C VAL A 446 -12.59 35.05 -38.43
N ILE A 447 -12.70 33.94 -39.15
CA ILE A 447 -13.64 33.74 -40.26
C ILE A 447 -14.72 32.70 -39.95
N GLU A 448 -14.49 31.82 -38.97
CA GLU A 448 -15.44 30.82 -38.50
C GLU A 448 -15.06 30.31 -37.10
N ARG A 449 -16.01 29.70 -36.39
CA ARG A 449 -15.77 28.92 -35.16
C ARG A 449 -16.06 27.46 -35.47
N VAL A 450 -15.13 26.58 -35.10
CA VAL A 450 -15.24 25.12 -35.34
C VAL A 450 -15.40 24.42 -33.99
N GLY A 451 -16.48 23.66 -33.85
CA GLY A 451 -16.90 23.05 -32.59
C GLY A 451 -16.02 21.89 -32.14
N LEU A 452 -15.99 21.62 -30.83
CA LEU A 452 -15.34 20.44 -30.26
C LEU A 452 -15.88 19.17 -30.92
N GLY A 453 -14.99 18.38 -31.50
CA GLY A 453 -15.30 17.11 -32.15
C GLY A 453 -15.77 17.19 -33.60
N GLU A 454 -15.92 18.40 -34.16
CA GLU A 454 -16.12 18.58 -35.60
C GLU A 454 -14.85 18.18 -36.38
N LYS A 455 -15.03 17.81 -37.66
CA LYS A 455 -13.94 17.39 -38.54
C LYS A 455 -13.59 18.51 -39.51
N VAL A 456 -12.30 18.69 -39.75
CA VAL A 456 -11.77 19.60 -40.76
C VAL A 456 -10.93 18.84 -41.76
N ARG A 457 -10.96 19.28 -43.02
CA ARG A 457 -10.11 18.73 -44.08
C ARG A 457 -8.77 19.46 -44.09
N ILE A 458 -7.65 18.74 -44.08
CA ILE A 458 -6.32 19.33 -44.21
C ILE A 458 -6.03 19.60 -45.67
N ILE A 459 -5.63 20.84 -46.00
CA ILE A 459 -5.41 21.25 -47.40
C ILE A 459 -4.13 20.64 -47.97
N ASP A 460 -3.05 20.65 -47.19
CA ASP A 460 -1.72 20.18 -47.60
C ASP A 460 -1.10 19.33 -46.47
N PRO A 461 -1.41 18.02 -46.41
CA PRO A 461 -0.89 17.14 -45.37
C PRO A 461 0.64 17.12 -45.35
N GLY A 462 1.23 17.15 -44.16
CA GLY A 462 2.68 17.31 -43.97
C GLY A 462 3.13 18.77 -43.87
N ARG A 463 2.31 19.73 -44.34
CA ARG A 463 2.68 21.15 -44.32
C ARG A 463 2.11 21.88 -43.11
N TYR A 464 2.90 22.79 -42.57
CA TYR A 464 2.54 23.64 -41.45
C TYR A 464 3.24 25.00 -41.55
N LEU A 465 2.65 26.00 -40.93
CA LEU A 465 3.28 27.29 -40.67
C LEU A 465 3.72 27.35 -39.21
N ARG A 466 4.83 28.03 -38.96
CA ARG A 466 5.40 28.17 -37.63
C ARG A 466 6.06 29.54 -37.46
N TYR A 467 6.24 29.96 -36.21
CA TYR A 467 7.18 31.05 -35.90
C TYR A 467 8.64 30.54 -35.91
N ASP A 468 9.58 31.43 -36.19
CA ASP A 468 11.01 31.10 -36.36
C ASP A 468 11.63 30.41 -35.13
N ARG A 469 11.21 30.80 -33.93
CA ARG A 469 11.65 30.16 -32.67
C ARG A 469 11.35 28.67 -32.59
N CYS A 470 10.41 28.18 -33.41
CA CYS A 470 10.00 26.79 -33.48
C CYS A 470 10.59 26.04 -34.67
N ALA A 471 11.45 26.65 -35.48
CA ALA A 471 12.04 26.01 -36.65
C ALA A 471 12.87 24.78 -36.31
N ALA A 472 13.89 24.95 -35.48
CA ALA A 472 14.73 23.84 -35.04
C ALA A 472 13.95 22.76 -34.28
N ALA A 473 12.92 23.16 -33.52
CA ALA A 473 12.06 22.23 -32.79
C ALA A 473 11.26 21.34 -33.74
N CYS A 474 10.59 21.94 -34.73
CA CYS A 474 9.72 21.23 -35.66
C CYS A 474 10.47 20.38 -36.70
N GLU A 475 11.74 20.70 -36.98
CA GLU A 475 12.60 19.90 -37.87
C GLU A 475 13.39 18.81 -37.13
N GLY A 476 13.48 18.93 -35.80
CA GLY A 476 14.17 17.98 -34.94
C GLY A 476 13.28 16.83 -34.46
N SER A 477 13.86 15.97 -33.63
CA SER A 477 13.16 14.86 -32.97
C SER A 477 12.77 15.16 -31.51
N ASN A 478 13.09 16.35 -30.99
CA ASN A 478 12.86 16.73 -29.60
C ASN A 478 11.37 17.00 -29.32
N GLN A 479 10.71 16.01 -28.73
CA GLN A 479 9.27 16.01 -28.46
C GLN A 479 8.81 17.15 -27.54
N ASN A 480 9.64 17.56 -26.57
CA ASN A 480 9.30 18.65 -25.66
C ASN A 480 9.34 20.01 -26.34
N ALA A 481 10.34 20.24 -27.18
CA ALA A 481 10.43 21.46 -27.99
C ALA A 481 9.24 21.56 -28.95
N ILE A 482 8.88 20.44 -29.61
CA ILE A 482 7.70 20.37 -30.49
C ILE A 482 6.43 20.63 -29.69
N LYS A 483 6.24 19.97 -28.54
CA LYS A 483 5.08 20.16 -27.67
C LYS A 483 4.94 21.61 -27.23
N THR A 484 6.04 22.25 -26.81
CA THR A 484 6.05 23.65 -26.37
C THR A 484 5.60 24.58 -27.49
N CYS A 485 6.08 24.37 -28.70
CA CYS A 485 5.66 25.11 -29.89
C CYS A 485 4.17 24.93 -30.20
N ILE A 486 3.66 23.70 -30.10
CA ILE A 486 2.23 23.42 -30.29
C ILE A 486 1.40 24.10 -29.19
N ASP A 487 1.77 23.95 -27.93
CA ASP A 487 1.02 24.48 -26.78
C ASP A 487 0.96 26.01 -26.75
N ASN A 488 2.03 26.67 -27.22
CA ASN A 488 2.13 28.13 -27.34
C ASN A 488 1.35 28.69 -28.54
N ASN A 489 0.69 27.84 -29.34
CA ASN A 489 0.05 28.20 -30.60
C ASN A 489 1.03 28.81 -31.62
N ASP A 490 2.26 28.30 -31.65
CA ASP A 490 3.28 28.74 -32.58
C ASP A 490 3.24 27.97 -33.90
N VAL A 491 2.42 26.92 -33.99
CA VAL A 491 2.28 26.04 -35.15
C VAL A 491 0.82 26.06 -35.64
N TRP A 492 0.66 26.23 -36.96
CA TRP A 492 -0.62 26.45 -37.62
C TRP A 492 -0.77 25.56 -38.86
N ILE A 493 -1.94 24.97 -39.01
CA ILE A 493 -2.29 24.06 -40.11
C ILE A 493 -3.35 24.71 -40.97
N GLU A 494 -3.17 24.68 -42.28
CA GLU A 494 -4.18 25.12 -43.23
C GLU A 494 -5.26 24.04 -43.40
N VAL A 495 -6.50 24.42 -43.17
CA VAL A 495 -7.65 23.53 -43.19
C VAL A 495 -8.82 24.12 -43.96
N GLN A 496 -9.75 23.26 -44.34
CA GLN A 496 -11.04 23.62 -44.91
C GLN A 496 -12.18 23.08 -44.03
N HIS A 497 -13.13 23.95 -43.72
CA HIS A 497 -14.35 23.64 -42.99
C HIS A 497 -15.53 24.35 -43.66
N ASN A 498 -16.63 23.65 -43.90
CA ASN A 498 -17.85 24.23 -44.52
C ASN A 498 -17.60 25.08 -45.77
N GLY A 499 -16.67 24.65 -46.64
CA GLY A 499 -16.31 25.38 -47.85
C GLY A 499 -15.36 26.57 -47.66
N ARG A 500 -15.05 26.97 -46.43
CA ARG A 500 -14.11 28.05 -46.11
C ARG A 500 -12.72 27.51 -45.81
N ARG A 501 -11.69 28.16 -46.33
CA ARG A 501 -10.27 27.85 -46.08
C ARG A 501 -9.68 28.83 -45.08
N GLY A 502 -8.88 28.32 -44.16
CA GLY A 502 -8.19 29.13 -43.15
C GLY A 502 -7.20 28.31 -42.34
N PHE A 503 -6.72 28.88 -41.24
CA PHE A 503 -5.71 28.29 -40.38
C PHE A 503 -6.28 28.00 -38.99
N LEU A 504 -5.94 26.82 -38.47
CA LEU A 504 -6.16 26.43 -37.08
C LEU A 504 -4.82 26.15 -36.40
N SER A 505 -4.75 26.39 -35.09
CA SER A 505 -3.56 26.00 -34.35
C SER A 505 -3.47 24.47 -34.29
N ARG A 506 -2.26 23.94 -34.52
CA ARG A 506 -1.93 22.51 -34.39
C ARG A 506 -2.35 21.92 -33.04
N LYS A 507 -2.43 22.76 -32.00
CA LYS A 507 -2.85 22.42 -30.63
C LYS A 507 -4.22 21.75 -30.54
N PHE A 508 -5.11 22.06 -31.47
CA PHE A 508 -6.52 21.67 -31.42
C PHE A 508 -6.89 20.61 -32.46
N LEU A 509 -5.89 19.92 -33.04
CA LEU A 509 -6.06 19.00 -34.15
C LEU A 509 -5.48 17.63 -33.79
N GLU A 510 -6.28 16.57 -33.92
CA GLU A 510 -5.86 15.16 -33.82
C GLU A 510 -6.34 14.31 -35.00
#